data_AF-A0A942DG80-F1
#
_entry.id   AF-A0A942DG80-F1
#
_cell.length_a   1.000
_cell.length_b   1.000
_cell.length_c   1.000
_cell.angle_alpha   90.00
_cell.angle_beta   90.00
_cell.angle_gamma   90.00
#
_symmetry.space_group_name_H-M   'P 1'
#
loop_
_entity.id
_entity.type
_entity.pdbx_description
1 polymer ?
#
loop_
_entity_poly.entity_id
_entity_poly.type
_entity_poly.pdbx_seq_one_letter_code
_entity_poly.pdbx_strand_id
1 'polypeptide(L)'
;MLLKNPISKLFIQTAFSFAALLSLTVAAEADSSHMTFPSDQSYGTMIFLGPDWDVFDKHPKGTFVAEAKGTVPYSPGAAVMLTARFPFTDNPAVMNKLPPDAFQYINISMLPAEDKIFGPLSKMTGLRRLDFQEGEFQDKAFGQLSKLTNLEALTVNECFVTGESLTHFGTLKKLQYLAFKKVALDWKLLNKSSPVFPALTNLLFTSTNLTDEGLKWCEKMPKLTRLILDSDAQVTDKGLLTIKKLPSLRILQLKQSKVTAKGILQLKGSKLQLIALEDASYTPEEVKKMRDAMPDTRFTFGKKKMKEGTMEIFAPLH
;
A
#
# COMPACT_ATOMS: atom_id res chain seq x y z
N MET A 1 44.76 0.02 -17.03
CA MET A 1 44.79 -0.04 -15.56
C MET A 1 44.45 1.35 -15.03
N LEU A 2 43.15 1.67 -14.93
CA LEU A 2 42.65 2.98 -14.51
C LEU A 2 42.34 2.92 -13.01
N LEU A 3 43.11 3.66 -12.21
CA LEU A 3 42.92 3.82 -10.78
C LEU A 3 41.58 4.49 -10.49
N LYS A 4 40.64 3.74 -9.89
CA LYS A 4 39.42 4.28 -9.27
C LYS A 4 39.83 5.05 -8.02
N ASN A 5 39.72 6.37 -8.07
CA ASN A 5 40.02 7.26 -6.93
C ASN A 5 38.81 7.25 -5.95
N PRO A 6 38.95 6.75 -4.71
CA PRO A 6 37.84 6.65 -3.75
C PRO A 6 37.45 8.00 -3.10
N ILE A 7 38.19 9.08 -3.39
CA ILE A 7 38.01 10.38 -2.73
C ILE A 7 36.80 11.16 -3.29
N SER A 8 36.39 10.94 -4.54
CA SER A 8 35.25 11.66 -5.14
C SER A 8 33.87 11.23 -4.62
N LYS A 9 33.75 9.99 -4.13
CA LYS A 9 32.50 9.51 -3.49
C LYS A 9 32.31 10.09 -2.10
N LEU A 10 33.40 10.32 -1.35
CA LEU A 10 33.34 10.84 0.00
C LEU A 10 32.88 12.32 0.01
N PHE A 11 33.33 13.12 -0.95
CA PHE A 11 32.93 14.53 -1.09
C PHE A 11 31.47 14.73 -1.50
N ILE A 12 30.90 13.85 -2.33
CA ILE A 12 29.48 13.95 -2.73
C ILE A 12 28.57 13.55 -1.56
N GLN A 13 28.99 12.58 -0.75
CA GLN A 13 28.21 12.09 0.39
C GLN A 13 28.26 13.09 1.58
N THR A 14 29.38 13.77 1.80
CA THR A 14 29.47 14.85 2.80
C THR A 14 28.75 16.12 2.36
N ALA A 15 28.75 16.47 1.07
CA ALA A 15 28.00 17.63 0.56
C ALA A 15 26.47 17.44 0.64
N PHE A 16 25.96 16.21 0.39
CA PHE A 16 24.54 15.89 0.60
C PHE A 16 24.14 15.92 2.08
N SER A 17 25.01 15.43 2.97
CA SER A 17 24.78 15.51 4.42
C SER A 17 24.75 16.96 4.89
N PHE A 18 25.66 17.80 4.39
CA PHE A 18 25.68 19.23 4.71
C PHE A 18 24.48 19.99 4.15
N ALA A 19 24.03 19.71 2.92
CA ALA A 19 22.84 20.34 2.36
C ALA A 19 21.55 19.89 3.07
N ALA A 20 21.48 18.63 3.52
CA ALA A 20 20.39 18.14 4.37
C ALA A 20 20.40 18.83 5.74
N LEU A 21 21.57 18.95 6.39
CA LEU A 21 21.77 19.73 7.61
C LEU A 21 21.49 21.23 7.40
N LEU A 22 21.81 21.79 6.22
CA LEU A 22 21.52 23.18 5.87
C LEU A 22 20.02 23.40 5.65
N SER A 23 19.34 22.45 5.00
CA SER A 23 17.89 22.47 4.85
C SER A 23 17.17 22.26 6.18
N LEU A 24 17.75 21.47 7.09
CA LEU A 24 17.29 21.31 8.47
C LEU A 24 17.56 22.57 9.31
N THR A 25 18.65 23.29 9.09
CA THR A 25 18.95 24.55 9.82
C THR A 25 18.13 25.72 9.28
N VAL A 26 17.92 25.82 7.97
CA VAL A 26 17.01 26.82 7.37
C VAL A 26 15.54 26.51 7.71
N ALA A 27 15.17 25.23 7.86
CA ALA A 27 13.86 24.86 8.41
C ALA A 27 13.78 25.08 9.93
N ALA A 28 14.88 24.94 10.67
CA ALA A 28 14.92 25.16 12.12
C ALA A 28 14.90 26.64 12.52
N GLU A 29 15.26 27.56 11.62
CA GLU A 29 15.07 29.01 11.84
C GLU A 29 13.61 29.45 11.66
N ALA A 30 12.74 28.59 11.11
CA ALA A 30 11.30 28.79 11.10
C ALA A 30 10.66 28.02 12.27
N ASP A 31 10.53 28.68 13.42
CA ASP A 31 9.63 28.32 14.52
C ASP A 31 9.77 26.84 14.98
N SER A 32 10.91 26.49 15.59
CA SER A 32 11.21 25.12 16.05
C SER A 32 10.30 24.71 17.22
N SER A 33 9.08 24.30 16.90
CA SER A 33 8.17 23.67 17.85
C SER A 33 8.68 22.26 18.23
N HIS A 34 8.20 21.75 19.35
CA HIS A 34 8.60 20.44 19.86
C HIS A 34 7.36 19.60 20.16
N MET A 35 7.50 18.29 20.04
CA MET A 35 6.52 17.34 20.55
C MET A 35 7.18 16.37 21.53
N THR A 36 6.38 15.76 22.39
CA THR A 36 6.90 14.94 23.49
C THR A 36 6.33 13.53 23.45
N PHE A 37 7.24 12.57 23.48
CA PHE A 37 6.98 11.16 23.75
C PHE A 37 7.42 10.83 25.18
N PRO A 38 6.90 9.76 25.79
CA PRO A 38 7.50 9.18 26.97
C PRO A 38 9.00 8.91 26.78
N SER A 39 9.78 9.11 27.84
CA SER A 39 11.25 9.08 27.79
C SER A 39 11.85 7.74 28.23
N ASP A 40 11.03 6.76 28.56
CA ASP A 40 11.43 5.41 28.95
C ASP A 40 11.90 4.61 27.72
N GLN A 41 11.16 4.69 26.61
CA GLN A 41 11.42 3.92 25.40
C GLN A 41 11.06 4.69 24.12
N SER A 42 11.57 4.21 22.97
CA SER A 42 11.27 4.80 21.67
C SER A 42 10.01 4.20 21.06
N TYR A 43 9.12 5.08 20.61
CA TYR A 43 7.88 4.73 19.93
C TYR A 43 8.09 4.48 18.43
N GLY A 44 9.29 4.73 17.91
CA GLY A 44 9.61 4.54 16.51
C GLY A 44 10.75 5.42 16.04
N THR A 45 11.10 5.26 14.78
CA THR A 45 12.12 6.07 14.11
C THR A 45 11.42 7.11 13.22
N MET A 46 11.78 8.39 13.39
CA MET A 46 11.25 9.50 12.60
C MET A 46 12.19 9.83 11.44
N ILE A 47 11.62 9.92 10.23
CA ILE A 47 12.36 10.16 8.99
C ILE A 47 11.69 11.31 8.24
N PHE A 48 12.45 12.33 7.89
CA PHE A 48 11.99 13.42 7.03
C PHE A 48 12.03 12.97 5.57
N LEU A 49 10.91 13.11 4.86
CA LEU A 49 10.73 12.60 3.50
C LEU A 49 11.04 13.62 2.41
N GLY A 50 11.13 14.91 2.76
CA GLY A 50 11.20 16.00 1.79
C GLY A 50 9.83 16.44 1.27
N PRO A 51 9.75 17.62 0.62
CA PRO A 51 8.49 18.19 0.15
C PRO A 51 7.84 17.39 -0.99
N ASP A 52 8.66 16.82 -1.89
CA ASP A 52 8.20 16.13 -3.10
C ASP A 52 8.14 14.60 -2.95
N TRP A 53 8.00 14.11 -1.72
CA TRP A 53 7.94 12.67 -1.48
C TRP A 53 6.71 12.03 -2.16
N ASP A 54 6.94 10.88 -2.79
CA ASP A 54 5.88 10.10 -3.41
C ASP A 54 5.15 9.27 -2.34
N VAL A 55 3.89 9.62 -2.08
CA VAL A 55 3.01 8.92 -1.13
C VAL A 55 2.78 7.44 -1.48
N PHE A 56 3.03 7.05 -2.73
CA PHE A 56 2.87 5.69 -3.21
C PHE A 56 4.15 4.85 -3.08
N ASP A 57 5.28 5.47 -2.76
CA ASP A 57 6.51 4.73 -2.43
C ASP A 57 6.38 4.09 -1.04
N LYS A 58 6.57 2.77 -0.97
CA LYS A 58 6.55 2.02 0.29
C LYS A 58 7.85 2.19 1.08
N HIS A 59 8.94 2.55 0.41
CA HIS A 59 10.26 2.73 1.01
C HIS A 59 10.84 4.09 0.59
N PRO A 60 10.14 5.20 0.92
CA PRO A 60 10.59 6.51 0.50
C PRO A 60 11.96 6.79 1.10
N LYS A 61 12.84 7.37 0.29
CA LYS A 61 14.13 7.88 0.77
C LYS A 61 13.86 9.05 1.70
N GLY A 62 14.66 9.16 2.76
CA GLY A 62 14.55 10.26 3.69
C GLY A 62 15.75 10.36 4.61
N THR A 63 15.74 11.38 5.45
CA THR A 63 16.81 11.67 6.42
C THR A 63 16.29 11.38 7.81
N PHE A 64 17.08 10.64 8.60
CA PHE A 64 16.78 10.41 10.01
C PHE A 64 16.64 11.74 10.75
N VAL A 65 15.56 11.89 11.51
CA VAL A 65 15.30 13.08 12.33
C VAL A 65 15.65 12.78 13.79
N ALA A 66 14.95 11.81 14.37
CA ALA A 66 15.09 11.43 15.77
C ALA A 66 14.46 10.05 16.03
N GLU A 67 14.77 9.49 17.19
CA GLU A 67 13.92 8.46 17.80
C GLU A 67 12.71 9.15 18.45
N ALA A 68 11.52 8.59 18.32
CA ALA A 68 10.29 9.10 18.93
C ALA A 68 10.30 8.81 20.45
N LYS A 69 11.15 9.54 21.18
CA LYS A 69 11.43 9.36 22.61
C LYS A 69 11.75 10.72 23.24
N GLY A 70 11.12 11.02 24.39
CA GLY A 70 11.31 12.31 25.05
C GLY A 70 10.89 13.49 24.17
N THR A 71 11.56 14.62 24.32
CA THR A 71 11.30 15.81 23.50
C THR A 71 12.00 15.70 22.16
N VAL A 72 11.24 15.80 21.07
CA VAL A 72 11.75 15.71 19.70
C VAL A 72 11.34 16.94 18.88
N PRO A 73 12.13 17.33 17.87
CA PRO A 73 11.79 18.42 16.97
C PRO A 73 10.47 18.17 16.25
N TYR A 74 9.69 19.23 16.07
CA TYR A 74 8.46 19.23 15.31
C TYR A 74 8.42 20.47 14.39
N SER A 75 8.11 20.24 13.13
CA SER A 75 7.99 21.28 12.11
C SER A 75 6.62 21.13 11.44
N PRO A 76 5.65 22.02 11.71
CA PRO A 76 4.32 21.96 11.12
C PRO A 76 4.37 21.87 9.60
N GLY A 77 3.58 20.97 9.03
CA GLY A 77 3.52 20.74 7.58
C GLY A 77 4.73 20.04 6.95
N ALA A 78 5.81 19.79 7.69
CA ALA A 78 6.93 18.98 7.19
C ALA A 78 6.49 17.53 6.99
N ALA A 79 6.88 16.91 5.87
CA ALA A 79 6.57 15.50 5.60
C ALA A 79 7.44 14.57 6.44
N VAL A 80 6.88 14.03 7.53
CA VAL A 80 7.57 13.11 8.43
C VAL A 80 6.91 11.74 8.39
N MET A 81 7.75 10.72 8.24
CA MET A 81 7.41 9.31 8.42
C MET A 81 7.77 8.85 9.84
N LEU A 82 6.85 8.14 10.49
CA LEU A 82 7.14 7.32 11.66
C LEU A 82 7.16 5.85 11.24
N THR A 83 8.33 5.20 11.36
CA THR A 83 8.38 3.73 11.42
C THR A 83 8.15 3.32 12.86
N ALA A 84 6.94 2.86 13.16
CA ALA A 84 6.50 2.56 14.51
C ALA A 84 7.29 1.39 15.12
N ARG A 85 7.34 1.36 16.45
CA ARG A 85 7.76 0.21 17.24
C ARG A 85 6.64 -0.20 18.19
N PHE A 86 6.77 -1.36 18.80
CA PHE A 86 5.77 -1.95 19.70
C PHE A 86 5.14 -0.97 20.72
N PRO A 87 5.88 -0.06 21.39
CA PRO A 87 5.27 0.90 22.34
C PRO A 87 4.19 1.79 21.71
N PHE A 88 4.27 2.05 20.40
CA PHE A 88 3.29 2.86 19.68
C PHE A 88 1.95 2.16 19.49
N THR A 89 1.94 0.84 19.29
CA THR A 89 0.71 0.04 19.20
C THR A 89 0.21 -0.40 20.56
N ASP A 90 1.11 -0.62 21.52
CA ASP A 90 0.75 -1.01 22.88
C ASP A 90 0.20 0.15 23.73
N ASN A 91 0.79 1.34 23.61
CA ASN A 91 0.34 2.56 24.27
C ASN A 91 -0.05 3.66 23.26
N PRO A 92 -1.13 3.46 22.49
CA PRO A 92 -1.52 4.39 21.43
C PRO A 92 -2.00 5.74 21.97
N ALA A 93 -2.29 5.84 23.27
CA ALA A 93 -2.72 7.08 23.92
C ALA A 93 -1.69 8.21 23.78
N VAL A 94 -0.42 7.90 23.49
CA VAL A 94 0.61 8.90 23.17
C VAL A 94 0.18 9.84 22.03
N MET A 95 -0.52 9.32 21.01
CA MET A 95 -0.97 10.10 19.86
C MET A 95 -1.95 11.21 20.25
N ASN A 96 -2.66 11.08 21.38
CA ASN A 96 -3.57 12.12 21.86
C ASN A 96 -2.83 13.40 22.30
N LYS A 97 -1.52 13.33 22.55
CA LYS A 97 -0.68 14.46 22.95
C LYS A 97 0.12 15.04 21.78
N LEU A 98 0.08 14.40 20.62
CA LEU A 98 0.81 14.83 19.43
C LEU A 98 -0.03 15.82 18.62
N PRO A 99 0.61 16.77 17.92
CA PRO A 99 -0.06 17.55 16.88
C PRO A 99 -0.77 16.63 15.87
N PRO A 100 -1.99 16.98 15.41
CA PRO A 100 -2.73 16.19 14.42
C PRO A 100 -1.97 15.93 13.12
N ASP A 101 -1.03 16.80 12.76
CA ASP A 101 -0.19 16.76 11.57
C ASP A 101 1.27 16.36 11.84
N ALA A 102 1.56 15.80 13.02
CA ALA A 102 2.90 15.36 13.40
C ALA A 102 3.51 14.34 12.42
N PHE A 103 2.68 13.55 11.72
CA PHE A 103 3.13 12.56 10.74
C PHE A 103 2.25 12.53 9.49
N GLN A 104 2.90 12.42 8.32
CA GLN A 104 2.24 12.26 7.02
C GLN A 104 2.26 10.80 6.58
N TYR A 105 3.18 10.00 7.13
CA TYR A 105 3.23 8.57 6.93
C TYR A 105 3.48 7.86 8.27
N ILE A 106 2.57 6.97 8.66
CA ILE A 106 2.82 6.02 9.74
C ILE A 106 2.91 4.61 9.14
N ASN A 107 4.03 3.94 9.42
CA ASN A 107 4.25 2.55 9.06
C ASN A 107 4.22 1.68 10.33
N ILE A 108 3.21 0.82 10.44
CA ILE A 108 3.02 -0.16 11.50
C ILE A 108 3.16 -1.55 10.86
N SER A 109 4.40 -1.95 10.57
CA SER A 109 4.70 -3.24 9.96
C SER A 109 5.27 -4.24 10.97
N MET A 110 4.78 -5.48 10.94
CA MET A 110 5.24 -6.57 11.83
C MET A 110 5.07 -6.20 13.31
N LEU A 111 3.96 -5.56 13.64
CA LEU A 111 3.64 -5.16 15.00
C LEU A 111 2.20 -5.56 15.30
N PRO A 112 1.94 -6.27 16.40
CA PRO A 112 0.57 -6.50 16.84
C PRO A 112 -0.11 -5.16 17.11
N ALA A 113 -1.29 -4.98 16.55
CA ALA A 113 -2.14 -3.83 16.78
C ALA A 113 -3.58 -4.31 16.94
N GLU A 114 -4.28 -3.69 17.89
CA GLU A 114 -5.68 -3.98 18.22
C GLU A 114 -6.53 -2.71 18.11
N ASP A 115 -7.85 -2.85 18.25
CA ASP A 115 -8.85 -1.77 18.12
C ASP A 115 -8.53 -0.49 18.91
N LYS A 116 -7.85 -0.59 20.07
CA LYS A 116 -7.47 0.56 20.91
C LYS A 116 -6.64 1.61 20.16
N ILE A 117 -5.97 1.24 19.07
CA ILE A 117 -5.16 2.16 18.27
C ILE A 117 -5.99 3.21 17.53
N PHE A 118 -7.21 2.88 17.09
CA PHE A 118 -7.94 3.72 16.14
C PHE A 118 -8.51 4.99 16.76
N GLY A 119 -8.83 4.98 18.06
CA GLY A 119 -9.27 6.18 18.76
C GLY A 119 -8.24 7.31 18.68
N PRO A 120 -7.03 7.11 19.21
CA PRO A 120 -5.92 8.07 19.07
C PRO A 120 -5.48 8.30 17.62
N LEU A 121 -5.34 7.23 16.82
CA LEU A 121 -4.88 7.34 15.42
C LEU A 121 -5.80 8.21 14.56
N SER A 122 -7.12 8.18 14.81
CA SER A 122 -8.09 8.99 14.07
C SER A 122 -7.94 10.50 14.28
N LYS A 123 -7.12 10.94 15.24
CA LYS A 123 -6.77 12.35 15.47
C LYS A 123 -5.57 12.81 14.64
N MET A 124 -4.82 11.89 14.05
CA MET A 124 -3.64 12.20 13.23
C MET A 124 -4.07 12.63 11.81
N THR A 125 -4.82 13.73 11.72
CA THR A 125 -5.48 14.18 10.49
C THR A 125 -4.53 14.68 9.41
N GLY A 126 -3.24 14.85 9.69
CA GLY A 126 -2.21 15.11 8.68
C GLY A 126 -1.75 13.87 7.90
N LEU A 127 -2.20 12.67 8.28
CA LEU A 127 -1.81 11.43 7.61
C LEU A 127 -2.25 11.41 6.14
N ARG A 128 -1.28 11.10 5.27
CA ARG A 128 -1.44 10.85 3.83
C ARG A 128 -1.22 9.37 3.49
N ARG A 129 -0.36 8.67 4.23
CA ARG A 129 -0.13 7.23 4.09
C ARG A 129 -0.24 6.52 5.43
N LEU A 130 -0.89 5.37 5.44
CA LEU A 130 -0.96 4.48 6.59
C LEU A 130 -0.78 3.03 6.15
N ASP A 131 0.18 2.36 6.76
CA ASP A 131 0.46 0.94 6.50
C ASP A 131 0.28 0.12 7.77
N PHE A 132 -0.53 -0.93 7.69
CA PHE A 132 -0.69 -1.94 8.71
C PHE A 132 -0.16 -3.30 8.24
N GLN A 133 0.48 -4.02 9.14
CA GLN A 133 0.72 -5.45 9.02
C GLN A 133 0.51 -6.15 10.36
N GLU A 134 -0.16 -7.30 10.36
CA GLU A 134 -0.39 -8.16 11.56
C GLU A 134 -1.28 -7.49 12.62
N GLY A 135 -2.43 -6.97 12.19
CA GLY A 135 -3.41 -6.31 13.07
C GLY A 135 -4.71 -7.11 13.25
N GLU A 136 -5.23 -7.17 14.46
CA GLU A 136 -6.52 -7.80 14.77
C GLU A 136 -7.55 -6.70 15.03
N PHE A 137 -8.42 -6.46 14.04
CA PHE A 137 -9.33 -5.32 14.07
C PHE A 137 -10.80 -5.75 13.92
N GLN A 138 -11.68 -5.06 14.61
CA GLN A 138 -13.11 -5.08 14.29
C GLN A 138 -13.43 -3.97 13.30
N ASP A 139 -14.35 -4.23 12.37
CA ASP A 139 -14.74 -3.23 11.35
C ASP A 139 -15.23 -1.91 11.96
N LYS A 140 -15.90 -1.95 13.12
CA LYS A 140 -16.32 -0.74 13.82
C LYS A 140 -15.13 0.15 14.20
N ALA A 141 -14.04 -0.44 14.70
CA ALA A 141 -12.86 0.32 15.09
C ALA A 141 -12.07 0.77 13.85
N PHE A 142 -11.87 -0.12 12.88
CA PHE A 142 -11.20 0.18 11.61
C PHE A 142 -11.94 1.29 10.83
N GLY A 143 -13.27 1.33 10.92
CA GLY A 143 -14.11 2.36 10.31
C GLY A 143 -13.79 3.79 10.77
N GLN A 144 -13.13 3.97 11.93
CA GLN A 144 -12.71 5.30 12.39
C GLN A 144 -11.66 5.96 11.49
N LEU A 145 -10.97 5.19 10.65
CA LEU A 145 -10.07 5.72 9.62
C LEU A 145 -10.78 6.65 8.63
N SER A 146 -12.11 6.59 8.52
CA SER A 146 -12.92 7.54 7.73
C SER A 146 -12.78 9.00 8.16
N LYS A 147 -12.24 9.27 9.37
CA LYS A 147 -11.92 10.62 9.85
C LYS A 147 -10.62 11.20 9.25
N LEU A 148 -9.74 10.34 8.73
CA LEU A 148 -8.46 10.73 8.14
C LEU A 148 -8.64 11.18 6.70
N THR A 149 -9.36 12.28 6.49
CA THR A 149 -9.79 12.75 5.16
C THR A 149 -8.64 13.17 4.23
N ASN A 150 -7.43 13.33 4.76
CA ASN A 150 -6.20 13.56 3.99
C ASN A 150 -5.52 12.27 3.49
N LEU A 151 -6.03 11.09 3.85
CA LEU A 151 -5.43 9.82 3.48
C LEU A 151 -5.48 9.60 1.96
N GLU A 152 -4.32 9.33 1.38
CA GLU A 152 -4.09 9.10 -0.06
C GLU A 152 -3.70 7.65 -0.34
N ALA A 153 -3.03 6.99 0.60
CA ALA A 153 -2.62 5.59 0.50
C ALA A 153 -2.89 4.80 1.80
N LEU A 154 -3.53 3.65 1.67
CA LEU A 154 -3.77 2.71 2.76
C LEU A 154 -3.32 1.31 2.36
N THR A 155 -2.47 0.67 3.17
CA THR A 155 -2.17 -0.75 3.03
C THR A 155 -2.51 -1.53 4.29
N VAL A 156 -3.16 -2.68 4.09
CA VAL A 156 -3.64 -3.56 5.15
C VAL A 156 -3.16 -4.97 4.82
N ASN A 157 -2.16 -5.44 5.56
CA ASN A 157 -1.53 -6.73 5.30
C ASN A 157 -1.72 -7.66 6.49
N GLU A 158 -2.19 -8.88 6.26
CA GLU A 158 -2.26 -9.92 7.31
C GLU A 158 -3.06 -9.42 8.52
N CYS A 159 -4.11 -8.63 8.26
CA CYS A 159 -5.02 -8.12 9.28
C CYS A 159 -6.37 -8.84 9.21
N PHE A 160 -7.05 -8.90 10.35
CA PHE A 160 -8.44 -9.35 10.40
C PHE A 160 -9.36 -8.15 10.27
N VAL A 161 -10.04 -8.01 9.12
CA VAL A 161 -11.18 -7.10 8.88
C VAL A 161 -12.09 -7.75 7.83
N THR A 162 -13.41 -7.65 7.99
CA THR A 162 -14.36 -8.24 7.03
C THR A 162 -14.66 -7.30 5.86
N GLY A 163 -14.42 -5.99 6.05
CA GLY A 163 -14.63 -4.96 5.04
C GLY A 163 -15.92 -4.16 5.23
N GLU A 164 -16.78 -4.48 6.21
CA GLU A 164 -17.93 -3.64 6.58
C GLU A 164 -17.52 -2.18 6.84
N SER A 165 -16.34 -1.98 7.42
CA SER A 165 -15.71 -0.68 7.65
C SER A 165 -15.57 0.19 6.39
N LEU A 166 -15.36 -0.43 5.22
CA LEU A 166 -15.18 0.28 3.95
C LEU A 166 -16.45 0.99 3.47
N THR A 167 -17.62 0.62 4.02
CA THR A 167 -18.89 1.33 3.76
C THR A 167 -18.86 2.78 4.25
N HIS A 168 -18.01 3.09 5.23
CA HIS A 168 -17.82 4.43 5.78
C HIS A 168 -16.73 5.25 5.07
N PHE A 169 -15.96 4.65 4.16
CA PHE A 169 -14.79 5.31 3.55
C PHE A 169 -15.16 6.29 2.44
N GLY A 170 -16.45 6.57 2.25
CA GLY A 170 -16.95 7.54 1.28
C GLY A 170 -16.44 8.96 1.56
N THR A 171 -15.98 9.26 2.77
CA THR A 171 -15.38 10.55 3.15
C THR A 171 -13.93 10.70 2.66
N LEU A 172 -13.24 9.61 2.35
CA LEU A 172 -11.81 9.60 1.99
C LEU A 172 -11.61 10.00 0.52
N LYS A 173 -11.95 11.25 0.19
CA LYS A 173 -11.97 11.76 -1.19
C LYS A 173 -10.58 11.87 -1.83
N LYS A 174 -9.51 11.82 -1.05
CA LYS A 174 -8.11 11.84 -1.52
C LYS A 174 -7.50 10.45 -1.69
N LEU A 175 -8.20 9.39 -1.26
CA LEU A 175 -7.67 8.02 -1.29
C LEU A 175 -7.51 7.54 -2.74
N GLN A 176 -6.25 7.36 -3.13
CA GLN A 176 -5.81 6.99 -4.48
C GLN A 176 -5.27 5.56 -4.54
N TYR A 177 -4.70 5.08 -3.44
CA TYR A 177 -4.08 3.76 -3.34
C TYR A 177 -4.68 2.96 -2.20
N LEU A 178 -5.14 1.75 -2.50
CA LEU A 178 -5.64 0.80 -1.52
C LEU A 178 -5.07 -0.59 -1.82
N ALA A 179 -4.47 -1.21 -0.80
CA ALA A 179 -3.96 -2.57 -0.91
C ALA A 179 -4.39 -3.44 0.26
N PHE A 180 -4.91 -4.63 -0.04
CA PHE A 180 -5.18 -5.69 0.92
C PHE A 180 -4.36 -6.92 0.58
N LYS A 181 -3.62 -7.44 1.56
CA LYS A 181 -2.85 -8.68 1.42
C LYS A 181 -3.22 -9.64 2.54
N LYS A 182 -3.63 -10.87 2.23
CA LYS A 182 -4.02 -11.88 3.22
C LYS A 182 -5.07 -11.34 4.21
N VAL A 183 -6.11 -10.71 3.68
CA VAL A 183 -7.25 -10.20 4.44
C VAL A 183 -8.50 -10.89 3.92
N ALA A 184 -9.29 -11.48 4.82
CA ALA A 184 -10.50 -12.20 4.46
C ALA A 184 -11.70 -11.24 4.33
N LEU A 185 -11.82 -10.59 3.17
CA LEU A 185 -12.90 -9.66 2.88
C LEU A 185 -14.21 -10.39 2.51
N ASP A 186 -15.35 -9.89 2.99
CA ASP A 186 -16.67 -10.27 2.51
C ASP A 186 -17.03 -9.46 1.25
N TRP A 187 -16.73 -10.05 0.10
CA TRP A 187 -17.01 -9.45 -1.21
C TRP A 187 -18.49 -9.23 -1.49
N LYS A 188 -19.38 -10.05 -0.91
CA LYS A 188 -20.83 -9.90 -1.10
C LYS A 188 -21.34 -8.67 -0.36
N LEU A 189 -20.83 -8.43 0.85
CA LEU A 189 -21.09 -7.22 1.60
C LEU A 189 -20.56 -5.99 0.85
N LEU A 190 -19.28 -5.99 0.49
CA LEU A 190 -18.62 -4.86 -0.17
C LEU A 190 -19.34 -4.41 -1.45
N ASN A 191 -19.79 -5.36 -2.28
CA ASN A 191 -20.55 -5.06 -3.49
C ASN A 191 -21.88 -4.35 -3.24
N LYS A 192 -22.54 -4.62 -2.11
CA LYS A 192 -23.87 -4.09 -1.79
C LYS A 192 -23.83 -2.71 -1.15
N SER A 193 -22.84 -2.45 -0.30
CA SER A 193 -22.88 -1.32 0.65
C SER A 193 -21.70 -0.35 0.52
N SER A 194 -20.72 -0.60 -0.35
CA SER A 194 -19.57 0.28 -0.47
C SER A 194 -19.89 1.60 -1.20
N PRO A 195 -19.29 2.72 -0.75
CA PRO A 195 -19.38 4.00 -1.44
C PRO A 195 -18.62 3.95 -2.77
N VAL A 196 -18.88 4.95 -3.60
CA VAL A 196 -17.97 5.24 -4.73
C VAL A 196 -16.67 5.80 -4.18
N PHE A 197 -15.55 5.30 -4.68
CA PHE A 197 -14.21 5.81 -4.40
C PHE A 197 -13.77 6.71 -5.58
N PRO A 198 -14.02 8.04 -5.51
CA PRO A 198 -13.94 8.90 -6.69
C PRO A 198 -12.51 9.21 -7.13
N ALA A 199 -11.51 8.97 -6.27
CA ALA A 199 -10.11 9.25 -6.53
C ALA A 199 -9.25 7.97 -6.64
N LEU A 200 -9.80 6.78 -6.38
CA LEU A 200 -9.00 5.56 -6.35
C LEU A 200 -8.50 5.21 -7.75
N THR A 201 -7.18 5.15 -7.90
CA THR A 201 -6.49 4.82 -9.16
C THR A 201 -5.76 3.48 -9.09
N ASN A 202 -5.32 3.09 -7.89
CA ASN A 202 -4.49 1.92 -7.67
C ASN A 202 -5.15 0.99 -6.65
N LEU A 203 -5.51 -0.21 -7.08
CA LEU A 203 -6.08 -1.25 -6.24
C LEU A 203 -5.26 -2.53 -6.34
N LEU A 204 -4.85 -3.04 -5.18
CA LEU A 204 -4.07 -4.27 -5.09
C LEU A 204 -4.75 -5.25 -4.14
N PHE A 205 -4.94 -6.47 -4.62
CA PHE A 205 -5.38 -7.59 -3.83
C PHE A 205 -4.37 -8.71 -3.90
N THR A 206 -4.07 -9.29 -2.75
CA THR A 206 -3.21 -10.46 -2.67
C THR A 206 -3.76 -11.45 -1.68
N SER A 207 -4.15 -12.65 -2.11
CA SER A 207 -4.72 -13.68 -1.22
C SER A 207 -5.91 -13.16 -0.39
N THR A 208 -6.91 -12.59 -1.05
CA THR A 208 -8.08 -11.95 -0.40
C THR A 208 -9.39 -12.74 -0.59
N ASN A 209 -9.29 -13.96 -1.12
CA ASN A 209 -10.43 -14.79 -1.52
C ASN A 209 -11.35 -14.09 -2.53
N LEU A 210 -10.79 -13.23 -3.38
CA LEU A 210 -11.54 -12.48 -4.38
C LEU A 210 -12.14 -13.41 -5.44
N THR A 211 -13.44 -13.27 -5.67
CA THR A 211 -14.22 -14.02 -6.68
C THR A 211 -14.55 -13.17 -7.90
N ASP A 212 -15.01 -13.81 -8.97
CA ASP A 212 -15.60 -13.14 -10.13
C ASP A 212 -16.76 -12.19 -9.76
N GLU A 213 -17.57 -12.54 -8.75
CA GLU A 213 -18.63 -11.66 -8.25
C GLU A 213 -18.04 -10.48 -7.48
N GLY A 214 -17.02 -10.71 -6.64
CA GLY A 214 -16.32 -9.66 -5.90
C GLY A 214 -15.69 -8.59 -6.78
N LEU A 215 -15.28 -8.94 -8.00
CA LEU A 215 -14.73 -7.97 -8.96
C LEU A 215 -15.70 -6.83 -9.35
N LYS A 216 -17.02 -7.02 -9.16
CA LYS A 216 -17.99 -5.92 -9.34
C LYS A 216 -17.72 -4.73 -8.43
N TRP A 217 -16.99 -4.93 -7.33
CA TRP A 217 -16.62 -3.86 -6.42
C TRP A 217 -15.75 -2.81 -7.11
N CYS A 218 -14.95 -3.23 -8.10
CA CYS A 218 -14.13 -2.34 -8.90
C CYS A 218 -14.96 -1.33 -9.72
N GLU A 219 -16.24 -1.62 -10.01
CA GLU A 219 -17.14 -0.67 -10.69
C GLU A 219 -17.41 0.58 -9.84
N LYS A 220 -17.16 0.52 -8.51
CA LYS A 220 -17.25 1.67 -7.60
C LYS A 220 -16.05 2.63 -7.71
N MET A 221 -15.10 2.37 -8.61
CA MET A 221 -13.86 3.13 -8.76
C MET A 221 -13.70 3.62 -10.20
N PRO A 222 -14.42 4.68 -10.61
CA PRO A 222 -14.47 5.12 -12.01
C PRO A 222 -13.11 5.60 -12.55
N LYS A 223 -12.18 5.95 -11.66
CA LYS A 223 -10.81 6.37 -12.00
C LYS A 223 -9.76 5.27 -11.87
N LEU A 224 -10.16 4.02 -11.61
CA LEU A 224 -9.22 2.92 -11.43
C LEU A 224 -8.38 2.72 -12.71
N THR A 225 -7.08 2.94 -12.62
CA THR A 225 -6.13 2.80 -13.73
C THR A 225 -5.27 1.55 -13.61
N ARG A 226 -5.04 1.07 -12.38
CA ARG A 226 -4.21 -0.09 -12.08
C ARG A 226 -4.90 -1.04 -11.11
N LEU A 227 -5.08 -2.28 -11.56
CA LEU A 227 -5.58 -3.39 -10.75
C LEU A 227 -4.54 -4.51 -10.71
N ILE A 228 -4.15 -4.93 -9.51
CA ILE A 228 -3.32 -6.13 -9.31
C ILE A 228 -4.10 -7.14 -8.51
N LEU A 229 -4.20 -8.35 -9.05
CA LEU A 229 -4.71 -9.54 -8.38
C LEU A 229 -3.57 -10.55 -8.32
N ASP A 230 -3.23 -11.00 -7.12
CA ASP A 230 -2.14 -11.94 -6.88
C ASP A 230 -2.59 -13.03 -5.90
N SER A 231 -2.42 -14.30 -6.27
CA SER A 231 -2.87 -15.42 -5.44
C SER A 231 -4.39 -15.42 -5.14
N ASP A 232 -5.21 -14.85 -6.02
CA ASP A 232 -6.67 -14.87 -5.92
C ASP A 232 -7.25 -15.88 -6.92
N ALA A 233 -7.07 -17.17 -6.60
CA ALA A 233 -7.38 -18.30 -7.49
C ALA A 233 -8.87 -18.51 -7.81
N GLN A 234 -9.78 -17.72 -7.23
CA GLN A 234 -11.22 -17.78 -7.50
C GLN A 234 -11.65 -16.82 -8.62
N VAL A 235 -10.73 -16.00 -9.13
CA VAL A 235 -10.93 -15.21 -10.34
C VAL A 235 -10.70 -16.07 -11.57
N THR A 236 -11.70 -16.09 -12.46
CA THR A 236 -11.73 -16.86 -13.71
C THR A 236 -12.01 -15.95 -14.91
N ASP A 237 -12.13 -16.54 -16.09
CA ASP A 237 -12.53 -15.84 -17.33
C ASP A 237 -13.81 -15.00 -17.16
N LYS A 238 -14.75 -15.42 -16.30
CA LYS A 238 -16.01 -14.68 -16.08
C LYS A 238 -15.75 -13.32 -15.44
N GLY A 239 -14.81 -13.23 -14.51
CA GLY A 239 -14.42 -11.97 -13.86
C GLY A 239 -13.88 -10.93 -14.84
N LEU A 240 -13.24 -11.37 -15.92
CA LEU A 240 -12.70 -10.47 -16.95
C LEU A 240 -13.78 -9.71 -17.72
N LEU A 241 -15.01 -10.21 -17.77
CA LEU A 241 -16.14 -9.48 -18.33
C LEU A 241 -16.47 -8.21 -17.53
N THR A 242 -16.26 -8.24 -16.21
CA THR A 242 -16.37 -7.06 -15.35
C THR A 242 -15.19 -6.11 -15.60
N ILE A 243 -13.97 -6.65 -15.63
CA ILE A 243 -12.75 -5.86 -15.89
C ILE A 243 -12.82 -5.09 -17.20
N LYS A 244 -13.36 -5.71 -18.26
CA LYS A 244 -13.53 -5.08 -19.57
C LYS A 244 -14.35 -3.79 -19.52
N LYS A 245 -15.29 -3.67 -18.58
CA LYS A 245 -16.19 -2.52 -18.44
C LYS A 245 -15.54 -1.33 -17.73
N LEU A 246 -14.39 -1.52 -17.09
CA LEU A 246 -13.72 -0.46 -16.32
C LEU A 246 -13.12 0.59 -17.28
N PRO A 247 -13.67 1.82 -17.33
CA PRO A 247 -13.40 2.77 -18.42
C PRO A 247 -11.99 3.36 -18.37
N SER A 248 -11.39 3.39 -17.18
CA SER A 248 -10.11 4.04 -16.90
C SER A 248 -8.97 3.03 -16.74
N LEU A 249 -9.25 1.72 -16.74
CA LEU A 249 -8.24 0.71 -16.47
C LEU A 249 -7.22 0.66 -17.61
N ARG A 250 -5.94 0.67 -17.24
CA ARG A 250 -4.78 0.63 -18.16
C ARG A 250 -3.85 -0.53 -17.84
N ILE A 251 -3.69 -0.83 -16.57
CA ILE A 251 -2.77 -1.87 -16.09
C ILE A 251 -3.57 -2.92 -15.35
N LEU A 252 -3.49 -4.15 -15.84
CA LEU A 252 -4.05 -5.33 -15.21
C LEU A 252 -2.92 -6.32 -14.92
N GLN A 253 -2.74 -6.71 -13.67
CA GLN A 253 -1.84 -7.80 -13.29
C GLN A 253 -2.66 -8.95 -12.71
N LEU A 254 -2.47 -10.13 -13.26
CA LEU A 254 -3.11 -11.37 -12.85
C LEU A 254 -2.01 -12.40 -12.61
N LYS A 255 -1.70 -12.66 -11.35
CA LYS A 255 -0.77 -13.72 -10.95
C LYS A 255 -1.51 -14.77 -10.16
N GLN A 256 -1.17 -16.04 -10.38
CA GLN A 256 -1.78 -17.16 -9.67
C GLN A 256 -3.32 -17.13 -9.69
N SER A 257 -3.89 -16.79 -10.86
CA SER A 257 -5.34 -16.80 -11.12
C SER A 257 -5.73 -18.02 -11.97
N LYS A 258 -7.03 -18.30 -12.11
CA LYS A 258 -7.55 -19.36 -13.00
C LYS A 258 -8.01 -18.80 -14.36
N VAL A 259 -7.51 -17.64 -14.73
CA VAL A 259 -7.77 -17.02 -16.03
C VAL A 259 -7.02 -17.79 -17.12
N THR A 260 -7.72 -18.09 -18.22
CA THR A 260 -7.17 -18.78 -19.38
C THR A 260 -6.86 -17.82 -20.52
N ALA A 261 -6.15 -18.29 -21.54
CA ALA A 261 -5.93 -17.53 -22.78
C ALA A 261 -7.24 -17.07 -23.43
N LYS A 262 -8.28 -17.92 -23.37
CA LYS A 262 -9.62 -17.59 -23.88
C LYS A 262 -10.24 -16.43 -23.10
N GLY A 263 -10.07 -16.39 -21.78
CA GLY A 263 -10.50 -15.29 -20.93
C GLY A 263 -9.81 -13.99 -21.30
N ILE A 264 -8.48 -14.01 -21.43
CA ILE A 264 -7.70 -12.82 -21.82
C ILE A 264 -8.16 -12.25 -23.16
N LEU A 265 -8.45 -13.11 -24.15
CA LEU A 265 -8.98 -12.67 -25.44
C LEU A 265 -10.33 -11.95 -25.35
N GLN A 266 -11.12 -12.16 -24.28
CA GLN A 266 -12.35 -11.40 -24.05
C GLN A 266 -12.08 -9.92 -23.76
N LEU A 267 -10.88 -9.57 -23.28
CA LEU A 267 -10.45 -8.19 -23.03
C LEU A 267 -10.13 -7.43 -24.32
N LYS A 268 -10.23 -8.05 -25.50
CA LYS A 268 -10.11 -7.37 -26.79
C LYS A 268 -11.09 -6.18 -26.86
N GLY A 269 -10.57 -5.02 -27.28
CA GLY A 269 -11.30 -3.76 -27.34
C GLY A 269 -11.39 -3.00 -26.00
N SER A 270 -10.73 -3.48 -24.94
CA SER A 270 -10.52 -2.70 -23.72
C SER A 270 -9.45 -1.62 -23.92
N LYS A 271 -9.31 -0.71 -22.96
CA LYS A 271 -8.26 0.33 -22.96
C LYS A 271 -6.97 -0.11 -22.26
N LEU A 272 -6.79 -1.42 -22.04
CA LEU A 272 -5.62 -1.95 -21.35
C LEU A 272 -4.36 -1.74 -22.18
N GLN A 273 -3.36 -1.14 -21.55
CA GLN A 273 -2.03 -0.90 -22.11
C GLN A 273 -1.03 -1.96 -21.67
N LEU A 274 -1.22 -2.54 -20.48
CA LEU A 274 -0.36 -3.57 -19.92
C LEU A 274 -1.20 -4.67 -19.27
N ILE A 275 -0.96 -5.91 -19.70
CA ILE A 275 -1.45 -7.12 -19.03
C ILE A 275 -0.22 -7.92 -18.56
N ALA A 276 -0.07 -8.02 -17.24
CA ALA A 276 0.98 -8.80 -16.61
C ALA A 276 0.43 -10.15 -16.12
N LEU A 277 0.98 -11.23 -16.63
CA LEU A 277 0.55 -12.61 -16.41
C LEU A 277 1.66 -13.43 -15.75
N GLU A 278 1.33 -14.63 -15.27
CA GLU A 278 2.31 -15.64 -14.86
C GLU A 278 2.67 -16.54 -16.06
N ASP A 279 3.98 -16.71 -16.30
CA ASP A 279 4.51 -17.36 -17.51
C ASP A 279 4.10 -18.82 -17.64
N ALA A 280 4.07 -19.55 -16.52
CA ALA A 280 3.81 -20.98 -16.49
C ALA A 280 2.36 -21.39 -16.84
N SER A 281 1.47 -20.42 -17.06
CA SER A 281 0.04 -20.66 -17.28
C SER A 281 -0.39 -20.66 -18.75
N TYR A 282 0.52 -20.38 -19.70
CA TYR A 282 0.17 -20.16 -21.11
C TYR A 282 1.16 -20.80 -22.08
N THR A 283 0.68 -21.41 -23.16
CA THR A 283 1.57 -21.94 -24.21
C THR A 283 2.09 -20.82 -25.12
N PRO A 284 3.23 -21.01 -25.81
CA PRO A 284 3.73 -20.05 -26.78
C PRO A 284 2.71 -19.65 -27.86
N GLU A 285 1.88 -20.60 -28.32
CA GLU A 285 0.83 -20.37 -29.31
C GLU A 285 -0.31 -19.51 -28.76
N GLU A 286 -0.69 -19.73 -27.50
CA GLU A 286 -1.68 -18.90 -26.81
C GLU A 286 -1.18 -17.48 -26.63
N VAL A 287 0.08 -17.32 -26.19
CA VAL A 287 0.73 -16.01 -26.04
C VAL A 287 0.78 -15.29 -27.39
N LYS A 288 1.13 -16.00 -28.47
CA LYS A 288 1.11 -15.44 -29.82
C LYS A 288 -0.30 -14.96 -30.20
N LYS A 289 -1.33 -15.79 -30.03
CA LYS A 289 -2.73 -15.42 -30.30
C LYS A 289 -3.18 -14.20 -29.51
N MET A 290 -2.79 -14.07 -28.23
CA MET A 290 -3.10 -12.91 -27.41
C MET A 290 -2.47 -11.63 -27.96
N ARG A 291 -1.18 -11.67 -28.31
CA ARG A 291 -0.46 -10.53 -28.90
C ARG A 291 -1.03 -10.14 -30.26
N ASP A 292 -1.33 -11.11 -31.11
CA ASP A 292 -1.92 -10.87 -32.44
C ASP A 292 -3.33 -10.24 -32.32
N ALA A 293 -4.12 -10.66 -31.32
CA ALA A 293 -5.47 -10.15 -31.11
C ALA A 293 -5.53 -8.76 -30.44
N MET A 294 -4.48 -8.37 -29.72
CA MET A 294 -4.38 -7.13 -28.93
C MET A 294 -3.00 -6.47 -29.13
N PRO A 295 -2.67 -6.01 -30.35
CA PRO A 295 -1.33 -5.53 -30.69
C PRO A 295 -0.89 -4.27 -29.92
N ASP A 296 -1.84 -3.43 -29.50
CA ASP A 296 -1.58 -2.21 -28.73
C ASP A 296 -1.43 -2.46 -27.22
N THR A 297 -1.69 -3.69 -26.77
CA THR A 297 -1.55 -4.08 -25.36
C THR A 297 -0.23 -4.81 -25.15
N ARG A 298 0.60 -4.28 -24.27
CA ARG A 298 1.84 -4.95 -23.86
C ARG A 298 1.51 -6.12 -22.95
N PHE A 299 2.06 -7.30 -23.28
CA PHE A 299 2.00 -8.48 -22.42
C PHE A 299 3.36 -8.71 -21.75
N THR A 300 3.36 -8.90 -20.44
CA THR A 300 4.55 -9.31 -19.68
C THR A 300 4.26 -10.59 -18.90
N PHE A 301 5.22 -11.50 -18.87
CA PHE A 301 5.09 -12.79 -18.21
C PHE A 301 6.11 -12.87 -17.08
N GLY A 302 5.63 -12.96 -15.84
CA GLY A 302 6.46 -13.11 -14.65
C GLY A 302 6.86 -14.56 -14.47
N LYS A 303 8.14 -14.82 -14.16
CA LYS A 303 8.59 -16.15 -13.71
C LYS A 303 7.93 -16.47 -12.37
N LYS A 304 7.45 -17.71 -12.21
CA LYS A 304 7.04 -18.25 -10.91
C LYS A 304 8.25 -18.16 -9.97
N LYS A 305 8.19 -17.33 -8.93
CA LYS A 305 9.16 -17.44 -7.83
C LYS A 305 8.85 -18.77 -7.14
N MET A 306 9.65 -19.79 -7.42
CA MET A 306 9.72 -20.95 -6.54
C MET A 306 10.06 -20.40 -5.15
N LYS A 307 9.25 -20.71 -4.14
CA LYS A 307 9.66 -20.48 -2.75
C LYS A 307 10.92 -21.33 -2.54
N GLU A 308 12.09 -20.72 -2.48
CA GLU A 308 13.25 -21.37 -1.88
C GLU A 308 12.84 -21.72 -0.44
N GLY A 309 12.64 -23.02 -0.15
CA GLY A 309 12.46 -23.51 1.22
C GLY A 309 11.27 -24.42 1.51
N THR A 310 10.35 -24.70 0.59
CA THR A 310 9.36 -25.79 0.80
C THR A 310 9.73 -27.00 -0.04
N MET A 311 10.60 -27.85 0.50
CA MET A 311 10.53 -29.28 0.18
C MET A 311 9.19 -29.77 0.74
N GLU A 312 8.20 -29.97 -0.14
CA GLU A 312 7.05 -30.80 0.19
C GLU A 312 7.56 -32.25 0.29
N ILE A 313 7.95 -32.65 1.50
CA ILE A 313 8.20 -34.05 1.82
C ILE A 313 6.83 -34.71 1.96
N PHE A 314 6.23 -35.09 0.83
CA PHE A 314 5.20 -36.13 0.83
C PHE A 314 5.89 -37.48 0.65
N ALA A 315 6.29 -38.10 1.76
CA ALA A 315 6.47 -39.55 1.79
C ALA A 315 5.17 -40.16 2.33
N PRO A 316 4.56 -41.16 1.65
CA PRO A 316 3.41 -41.87 2.17
C PRO A 316 3.84 -42.71 3.38
N LEU A 317 3.11 -42.59 4.48
CA LEU A 317 3.15 -43.56 5.57
C LEU A 317 2.57 -44.88 5.03
N HIS A 318 3.45 -45.84 4.76
CA HIS A 318 3.11 -47.26 4.65
C HIS A 318 3.57 -47.97 5.93
#